data_AF-A0A3Q7ITG1-F1
#
_entry.id   AF-A0A3Q7ITG1-F1
#
_cell.length_a   1.000
_cell.length_b   1.000
_cell.length_c   1.000
_cell.angle_alpha   90.00
_cell.angle_beta   90.00
_cell.angle_gamma   90.00
#
_symmetry.space_group_name_H-M   'P 1'
#
loop_
_entity.id
_entity.type
_entity.pdbx_description
1 polymer ?
#
loop_
_entity_poly.entity_id
_entity_poly.type
_entity_poly.pdbx_seq_one_letter_code
_entity_poly.pdbx_strand_id
1 'polypeptide(L)'
;MLLHPVDVVSSTSFSNENFELDKSSGLFKTVENAVRTLGLEKVWEMKPLVNGKEIMNILEIKSGGPVVREWQQKLLEWQLAHPSGSAEECIDWMKQAQSKRARTE
;
A
#
# COMPACT_ATOMS: atom_id res chain seq x y z
N MET A 1 -19.18 40.32 48.58
CA MET A 1 -19.30 38.94 48.09
C MET A 1 -19.49 39.02 46.58
N LEU A 2 -18.40 39.00 45.83
CA LEU A 2 -18.44 39.03 44.36
C LEU A 2 -18.37 37.58 43.90
N LEU A 3 -19.53 37.00 43.57
CA LEU A 3 -19.61 35.72 42.89
C LEU A 3 -19.22 35.96 41.44
N HIS A 4 -18.05 35.48 41.05
CA HIS A 4 -17.60 35.48 39.66
C HIS A 4 -18.51 34.52 38.87
N PRO A 5 -18.94 34.87 37.65
CA PRO A 5 -19.68 33.95 36.82
C PRO A 5 -18.77 32.77 36.47
N VAL A 6 -19.25 31.55 36.73
CA VAL A 6 -18.62 30.33 36.22
C VAL A 6 -18.63 30.44 34.70
N ASP A 7 -17.46 30.38 34.07
CA ASP A 7 -17.26 30.42 32.62
C ASP A 7 -17.92 29.20 31.96
N VAL A 8 -19.22 29.30 31.68
CA VAL A 8 -19.97 28.42 30.76
C VAL A 8 -19.65 28.83 29.31
N VAL A 9 -18.38 28.97 28.98
CA VAL A 9 -17.90 29.18 27.60
C VAL A 9 -16.71 28.26 27.28
N SER A 10 -16.03 27.69 28.28
CA SER A 10 -14.95 26.72 28.02
C SER A 10 -15.44 25.31 27.67
N SER A 11 -16.64 24.91 28.10
CA SER A 11 -17.08 23.51 27.96
C SER A 11 -17.32 23.07 26.51
N THR A 12 -17.67 24.00 25.62
CA THR A 12 -18.00 23.69 24.22
C THR A 12 -16.78 23.53 23.32
N SER A 13 -15.69 24.24 23.58
CA SER A 13 -14.45 24.12 22.78
C SER A 13 -13.70 22.83 23.09
N PHE A 14 -13.56 22.48 24.37
CA PHE A 14 -12.93 21.23 24.79
C PHE A 14 -13.71 19.98 24.35
N SER A 15 -15.04 20.03 24.31
CA SER A 15 -15.85 18.88 23.88
C SER A 15 -15.81 18.66 22.37
N ASN A 16 -15.74 19.72 21.57
CA ASN A 16 -15.57 19.61 20.11
C ASN A 16 -14.17 19.09 19.74
N GLU A 17 -13.12 19.58 20.41
CA GLU A 17 -11.75 19.10 20.19
C GLU A 17 -11.57 17.63 20.58
N ASN A 18 -12.15 17.19 21.70
CA ASN A 18 -12.14 15.79 22.11
C ASN A 18 -12.91 14.90 21.12
N PHE A 19 -14.03 15.37 20.57
CA PHE A 19 -14.80 14.62 19.58
C PHE A 19 -14.04 14.44 18.26
N GLU A 20 -13.36 15.49 17.79
CA GLU A 20 -12.49 15.42 16.60
C GLU A 20 -11.25 14.53 16.85
N LEU A 21 -10.67 14.56 18.06
CA LEU A 21 -9.60 13.65 18.49
C LEU A 21 -10.05 12.19 18.50
N ASP A 22 -11.23 11.90 19.05
CA ASP A 22 -11.79 10.54 19.10
C ASP A 22 -12.08 10.00 17.69
N LYS A 23 -12.62 10.85 16.81
CA LYS A 23 -12.85 10.50 15.40
C LYS A 23 -11.53 10.25 14.65
N SER A 24 -10.54 11.11 14.85
CA SER A 24 -9.20 10.95 14.26
C SER A 24 -8.49 9.68 14.76
N SER A 25 -8.61 9.38 16.05
CA SER A 25 -8.10 8.16 16.69
C SER A 25 -8.75 6.91 16.12
N GLY A 26 -10.08 6.92 15.92
CA GLY A 26 -10.81 5.81 15.30
C GLY A 26 -10.35 5.54 13.86
N LEU A 27 -10.17 6.60 13.06
CA LEU A 27 -9.67 6.48 11.69
C LEU A 27 -8.24 5.93 11.66
N PHE A 28 -7.35 6.46 12.50
CA PHE A 28 -5.97 6.00 12.60
C PHE A 28 -5.91 4.51 12.94
N LYS A 29 -6.62 4.07 13.98
CA LYS A 29 -6.69 2.65 14.39
C LYS A 29 -7.23 1.76 13.28
N THR A 30 -8.18 2.25 12.49
CA THR A 30 -8.74 1.50 11.36
C THR A 30 -7.68 1.25 10.29
N VAL A 31 -6.92 2.29 9.92
CA VAL A 31 -5.84 2.18 8.95
C VAL A 31 -4.69 1.31 9.49
N GLU A 32 -4.26 1.55 10.73
CA GLU A 32 -3.21 0.78 11.40
C GLU A 32 -3.56 -0.71 11.44
N ASN A 33 -4.80 -1.05 11.85
CA ASN A 33 -5.26 -2.43 11.86
C ASN A 33 -5.29 -3.06 10.46
N ALA A 34 -5.67 -2.30 9.42
CA ALA A 34 -5.65 -2.79 8.05
C ALA A 34 -4.21 -3.09 7.59
N VAL A 35 -3.27 -2.18 7.85
CA VAL A 35 -1.84 -2.37 7.55
C VAL A 35 -1.30 -3.62 8.25
N ARG A 36 -1.64 -3.80 9.53
CA ARG A 36 -1.24 -4.97 10.31
C ARG A 36 -1.84 -6.28 9.81
N THR A 37 -3.15 -6.29 9.56
CA THR A 37 -3.88 -7.49 9.13
C THR A 37 -3.44 -7.96 7.75
N LEU A 38 -3.08 -7.02 6.86
CA LEU A 38 -2.54 -7.32 5.54
C LEU A 38 -1.03 -7.61 5.55
N GLY A 39 -0.37 -7.53 6.70
CA GLY A 39 1.08 -7.77 6.81
C GLY A 39 1.95 -6.71 6.14
N LEU A 40 1.43 -5.49 5.95
CA LEU A 40 2.11 -4.39 5.25
C LEU A 40 3.00 -3.53 6.17
N GLU A 41 3.12 -3.89 7.46
CA GLU A 41 3.87 -3.10 8.46
C GLU A 41 5.33 -2.89 8.13
N LYS A 42 5.94 -3.78 7.31
CA LYS A 42 7.36 -3.73 6.94
C LYS A 42 7.56 -3.78 5.44
N VAL A 43 6.63 -3.20 4.70
CA VAL A 43 6.64 -3.28 3.24
C VAL A 43 7.89 -2.65 2.61
N TRP A 44 8.52 -1.68 3.27
CA TRP A 44 9.80 -1.10 2.85
C TRP A 44 10.99 -2.07 2.95
N GLU A 45 10.88 -3.16 3.71
CA GLU A 45 11.88 -4.23 3.78
C GLU A 45 11.64 -5.31 2.71
N MET A 46 10.49 -5.28 2.04
CA MET A 46 10.11 -6.27 1.04
C MET A 46 11.05 -6.17 -0.16
N LYS A 47 11.64 -7.32 -0.52
CA LYS A 47 12.44 -7.45 -1.73
C LYS A 47 11.56 -7.90 -2.89
N PRO A 48 11.84 -7.44 -4.12
CA PRO A 48 11.21 -7.99 -5.30
C PRO A 48 11.36 -9.51 -5.35
N LEU A 49 10.28 -10.25 -5.61
CA LEU A 49 10.29 -11.72 -5.70
C LEU A 49 11.12 -12.21 -6.89
N VAL A 50 11.20 -11.41 -7.94
CA VAL A 50 12.04 -11.67 -9.11
C VAL A 50 12.89 -10.44 -9.46
N ASN A 51 14.11 -10.68 -9.89
CA ASN A 51 15.06 -9.62 -10.27
C ASN A 51 14.96 -9.26 -11.77
N GLY A 52 15.67 -8.20 -12.20
CA GLY A 52 15.62 -7.73 -13.59
C GLY A 52 16.07 -8.77 -14.62
N LYS A 53 17.00 -9.66 -14.26
CA LYS A 53 17.48 -10.73 -15.16
C LYS A 53 16.42 -11.82 -15.33
N GLU A 54 15.76 -12.19 -14.24
CA GLU A 54 14.64 -13.13 -14.26
C GLU A 54 13.48 -12.57 -15.07
N ILE A 55 13.13 -11.29 -14.90
CA ILE A 55 12.10 -10.62 -15.70
C ILE A 55 12.39 -10.73 -17.20
N MET A 56 13.63 -10.44 -17.62
CA MET A 56 14.03 -10.58 -19.03
C MET A 56 13.87 -12.01 -19.55
N ASN A 57 14.23 -13.00 -18.74
CA ASN A 57 14.10 -14.42 -19.11
C ASN A 57 12.63 -14.87 -19.17
N ILE A 58 11.81 -14.50 -18.18
CA ILE A 58 10.39 -14.89 -18.09
C ILE A 58 9.59 -14.31 -19.26
N LEU A 59 9.88 -13.07 -19.63
CA LEU A 59 9.15 -12.31 -20.64
C LEU A 59 9.81 -12.37 -22.02
N GLU A 60 10.92 -13.10 -22.16
CA GLU A 60 11.71 -13.22 -23.39
C GLU A 60 12.12 -11.86 -24.00
N ILE A 61 12.38 -10.87 -23.14
CA ILE A 61 12.75 -9.52 -23.55
C ILE A 61 14.23 -9.52 -23.97
N LYS A 62 14.49 -9.24 -25.25
CA LYS A 62 15.84 -9.26 -25.84
C LYS A 62 16.68 -8.03 -25.50
N SER A 63 16.06 -6.88 -25.26
CA SER A 63 16.72 -5.62 -24.92
C SER A 63 16.29 -5.15 -23.53
N GLY A 64 17.20 -5.22 -22.58
CA GLY A 64 17.02 -4.58 -21.27
C GLY A 64 16.90 -3.06 -21.40
N GLY A 65 16.23 -2.41 -20.46
CA GLY A 65 16.02 -0.96 -20.49
C GLY A 65 14.67 -0.55 -19.87
N PRO A 66 14.00 0.50 -20.41
CA PRO A 66 12.74 1.03 -19.89
C PRO A 66 11.65 -0.02 -19.65
N VAL A 67 11.55 -1.02 -20.54
CA VAL A 67 10.55 -2.10 -20.44
C VAL A 67 10.76 -2.96 -19.19
N VAL A 68 12.00 -3.28 -18.82
CA VAL A 68 12.27 -4.05 -17.59
C VAL A 68 11.88 -3.23 -16.36
N ARG A 69 12.14 -1.91 -16.38
CA ARG A 69 11.72 -1.00 -15.29
C ARG A 69 10.21 -0.93 -15.14
N GLU A 70 9.46 -0.86 -16.25
CA GLU A 70 7.99 -0.94 -16.22
C GLU A 70 7.51 -2.23 -15.56
N TRP A 71 8.13 -3.36 -15.89
CA TRP A 71 7.79 -4.65 -15.29
C TRP A 71 8.19 -4.76 -13.82
N GLN A 72 9.30 -4.15 -13.40
CA GLN A 72 9.66 -4.03 -11.98
C GLN A 72 8.64 -3.21 -11.19
N GLN A 73 8.09 -2.14 -11.78
CA GLN A 73 7.04 -1.35 -11.14
C GLN A 73 5.75 -2.16 -11.00
N LYS A 74 5.33 -2.85 -12.07
CA LYS A 74 4.17 -3.74 -12.07
C LYS A 74 4.33 -4.89 -11.06
N LEU A 75 5.53 -5.45 -10.95
CA LEU A 75 5.88 -6.46 -9.95
C LEU A 75 5.66 -5.94 -8.53
N LEU A 76 6.14 -4.74 -8.23
CA LEU A 76 5.96 -4.13 -6.91
C LEU A 76 4.47 -3.95 -6.59
N GLU A 77 3.68 -3.41 -7.52
CA GLU A 77 2.24 -3.25 -7.37
C GLU A 77 1.54 -4.60 -7.13
N TRP A 78 1.94 -5.64 -7.85
CA TRP A 78 1.40 -6.99 -7.66
C TRP A 78 1.73 -7.55 -6.27
N GLN A 79 2.98 -7.41 -5.82
CA GLN A 79 3.41 -7.86 -4.48
C GLN A 79 2.70 -7.11 -3.35
N LEU A 80 2.42 -5.81 -3.53
CA LEU A 80 1.65 -5.03 -2.57
C LEU A 80 0.19 -5.51 -2.48
N ALA A 81 -0.39 -5.90 -3.61
CA ALA A 81 -1.73 -6.49 -3.65
C ALA A 81 -1.76 -7.94 -3.15
N HIS A 82 -0.64 -8.65 -3.23
CA HIS A 82 -0.51 -10.06 -2.85
C HIS A 82 0.71 -10.27 -1.93
N PRO A 83 0.67 -9.76 -0.68
CA PRO A 83 1.83 -9.76 0.22
C PRO A 83 2.34 -11.15 0.62
N SER A 84 1.49 -12.19 0.48
CA SER A 84 1.84 -13.60 0.70
C SER A 84 2.01 -14.39 -0.59
N GLY A 85 2.00 -13.73 -1.75
CA GLY A 85 2.12 -14.38 -3.05
C GLY A 85 3.50 -14.99 -3.25
N SER A 86 3.54 -16.14 -3.92
CA SER A 86 4.79 -16.86 -4.20
C SER A 86 5.48 -16.32 -5.46
N ALA A 87 6.76 -16.70 -5.64
CA ALA A 87 7.50 -16.37 -6.85
C ALA A 87 6.85 -17.02 -8.09
N GLU A 88 6.34 -18.25 -7.96
CA GLU A 88 5.65 -18.98 -9.02
C GLU A 88 4.36 -18.26 -9.45
N GLU A 89 3.52 -17.86 -8.48
CA GLU A 89 2.28 -17.12 -8.76
C GLU A 89 2.57 -15.79 -9.48
N CYS A 90 3.63 -15.10 -9.04
CA CYS A 90 4.09 -13.87 -9.68
C CYS A 90 4.53 -14.12 -11.13
N ILE A 91 5.30 -15.19 -11.38
CA ILE A 91 5.78 -15.55 -12.73
C ILE A 91 4.60 -15.87 -13.65
N ASP A 92 3.63 -16.64 -13.16
CA ASP A 92 2.44 -16.99 -13.93
C ASP A 92 1.60 -15.75 -14.27
N TRP A 93 1.42 -14.84 -13.31
CA TRP A 93 0.78 -13.56 -13.55
C TRP A 93 1.51 -12.73 -14.61
N MET A 94 2.86 -12.65 -14.55
CA MET A 94 3.66 -11.91 -15.54
C MET A 94 3.45 -12.45 -16.96
N LYS A 95 3.50 -13.78 -17.13
CA LYS A 95 3.27 -14.43 -18.43
C LYS A 95 1.86 -14.16 -18.98
N GLN A 96 0.85 -14.22 -18.12
CA GLN A 96 -0.53 -13.90 -18.48
C GLN A 96 -0.68 -12.43 -18.88
N ALA A 97 -0.09 -11.51 -18.13
CA ALA A 97 -0.15 -10.07 -18.39
C ALA A 97 0.57 -9.69 -19.70
N GLN A 98 1.72 -10.29 -20.00
CA GLN A 98 2.43 -10.11 -21.27
C GLN A 98 1.62 -10.64 -22.45
N SER A 99 1.00 -11.82 -22.31
CA SER A 99 0.13 -12.40 -23.34
C SER A 99 -1.07 -11.51 -23.67
N LYS A 100 -1.63 -10.80 -22.69
CA LYS A 100 -2.72 -9.83 -22.92
C LYS A 100 -2.24 -8.59 -23.67
N ARG A 101 -1.03 -8.11 -23.39
CA ARG A 101 -0.42 -6.97 -24.10
C ARG A 101 -0.21 -7.29 -25.58
N ALA A 102 0.37 -8.46 -25.88
CA ALA A 102 0.66 -8.89 -27.25
C ALA A 102 -0.59 -9.12 -28.13
N ARG A 103 -1.79 -9.25 -27.55
CA ARG A 103 -3.06 -9.39 -28.29
C ARG A 103 -3.73 -8.06 -28.61
N THR A 104 -3.28 -6.97 -27.99
CA THR A 104 -3.89 -5.64 -28.09
C THR A 104 -3.03 -4.67 -28.93
N GLU A 105 -1.80 -5.07 -29.27
CA GLU A 105 -0.90 -4.41 -30.23
C GLU A 105 -1.08 -5.04 -31.62
#